data_AF-A0A0X1KTY2-F1
#
_entry.id   AF-A0A0X1KTY2-F1
#
_cell.length_a   1.000
_cell.length_b   1.000
_cell.length_c   1.000
_cell.angle_alpha   90.00
_cell.angle_beta   90.00
_cell.angle_gamma   90.00
#
_symmetry.space_group_name_H-M   'P 1'
#
loop_
_entity.id
_entity.type
_entity.pdbx_description
1 polymer ?
#
loop_
_entity_poly.entity_id
_entity_poly.type
_entity_poly.pdbx_seq_one_letter_code
_entity_poly.pdbx_strand_id
1 'polypeptide(L)'
;MSVNLIAIDYGEKRCGIALGGNVPSRIFTVERSKVFEVLTRYDASTVVVGMPLSMSGRYSRQTFECIAFAEKIKKKFRKEVFLVDERLSSRMFQGRENVDGLSAAEIFERFVAHGTGIYKLREPEKVYDETIEEVHRCPGKLLIAHLSDTRLCRENCVVLQEEPYHAYLFHKRGCHVERDERFLEQFAPFDIIVTRRGSNLERFLKSGGRMVCL
;
A
#
# COMPACT_ATOMS: atom_id res chain seq x y z
N MET A 1 -23.70 -11.89 -17.50
CA MET A 1 -22.48 -11.06 -17.43
C MET A 1 -21.45 -11.81 -16.63
N SER A 2 -20.23 -12.01 -17.14
CA SER A 2 -19.13 -12.64 -16.40
C SER A 2 -18.62 -11.69 -15.32
N VAL A 3 -18.47 -12.19 -14.10
CA VAL A 3 -17.82 -11.46 -13.01
C VAL A 3 -16.31 -11.60 -13.19
N ASN A 4 -15.61 -10.52 -13.51
CA ASN A 4 -14.15 -10.51 -13.63
C ASN A 4 -13.48 -9.68 -12.52
N LEU A 5 -14.26 -8.85 -11.83
CA LEU A 5 -13.80 -7.89 -10.84
C LEU A 5 -14.61 -7.98 -9.55
N ILE A 6 -13.92 -8.00 -8.42
CA ILE A 6 -14.50 -7.85 -7.07
C ILE A 6 -13.80 -6.70 -6.37
N ALA A 7 -14.54 -5.67 -6.01
CA ALA A 7 -14.09 -4.59 -5.13
C ALA A 7 -14.56 -4.84 -3.70
N ILE A 8 -13.68 -4.55 -2.74
CA ILE A 8 -13.89 -4.84 -1.32
C ILE A 8 -13.59 -3.58 -0.52
N ASP A 9 -14.60 -3.06 0.18
CA ASP A 9 -14.40 -2.15 1.30
C ASP A 9 -14.15 -2.99 2.55
N TYR A 10 -12.93 -2.97 3.08
CA TYR A 10 -12.49 -3.87 4.14
C TYR A 10 -12.63 -3.21 5.52
N GLY A 11 -13.76 -3.47 6.18
CA GLY A 11 -14.02 -3.03 7.56
C GLY A 11 -13.69 -4.06 8.64
N GLU A 12 -13.73 -3.62 9.90
CA GLU A 12 -13.36 -4.45 11.07
C GLU A 12 -14.35 -5.59 11.34
N LYS A 13 -15.65 -5.33 11.17
CA LYS A 13 -16.75 -6.29 11.43
C LYS A 13 -17.38 -6.80 10.14
N ARG A 14 -17.62 -5.89 9.20
CA ARG A 14 -18.30 -6.15 7.94
C ARG A 14 -17.46 -5.60 6.79
N CYS A 15 -17.66 -6.16 5.62
CA CYS A 15 -17.00 -5.71 4.40
C CYS A 15 -18.05 -5.51 3.32
N GLY A 16 -17.97 -4.37 2.65
CA GLY A 16 -18.72 -4.10 1.43
C GLY A 16 -18.12 -4.87 0.27
N ILE A 17 -18.98 -5.40 -0.60
CA ILE A 17 -18.59 -6.14 -1.79
C ILE A 17 -19.35 -5.57 -2.98
N ALA A 18 -18.62 -5.20 -4.03
CA ALA A 18 -19.17 -4.93 -5.35
C ALA A 18 -18.52 -5.87 -6.37
N LEU A 19 -19.33 -6.57 -7.16
CA LEU A 19 -18.85 -7.52 -8.15
C LEU A 19 -19.47 -7.31 -9.52
N GLY A 20 -18.69 -7.50 -10.58
CA GLY A 20 -19.13 -7.18 -11.92
C GLY A 20 -18.06 -7.33 -12.99
N GLY A 21 -18.36 -6.71 -14.14
CA GLY A 21 -17.50 -6.61 -15.32
C GLY A 21 -16.94 -5.20 -15.46
N ASN A 22 -17.58 -4.41 -16.31
CA ASN A 22 -17.30 -2.97 -16.46
C ASN A 22 -18.15 -2.10 -15.51
N VAL A 23 -19.21 -2.66 -14.93
CA VAL A 23 -20.08 -2.00 -13.95
C VAL A 23 -20.41 -2.99 -12.83
N PRO A 24 -20.69 -2.51 -11.60
CA PRO A 24 -21.17 -3.36 -10.53
C PRO A 24 -22.49 -4.03 -10.93
N SER A 25 -22.53 -5.36 -10.89
CA SER A 25 -23.74 -6.16 -11.15
C SER A 25 -24.44 -6.58 -9.87
N ARG A 26 -23.69 -6.68 -8.76
CA ARG A 26 -24.21 -6.94 -7.41
C ARG A 26 -23.40 -6.17 -6.39
N ILE A 27 -24.11 -5.57 -5.43
CA ILE A 27 -23.53 -4.83 -4.31
C ILE A 27 -24.18 -5.36 -3.04
N PHE A 28 -23.38 -5.79 -2.08
CA PHE A 28 -23.88 -6.34 -0.81
C PHE A 28 -22.79 -6.27 0.26
N THR A 29 -23.18 -6.55 1.51
CA THR A 29 -22.27 -6.50 2.66
C THR A 29 -22.23 -7.86 3.34
N VAL A 30 -21.02 -8.32 3.67
CA VAL A 30 -20.79 -9.60 4.37
C VAL A 30 -20.07 -9.38 5.69
N GLU A 31 -20.11 -10.36 6.59
CA GLU A 31 -19.18 -10.42 7.70
C GLU A 31 -17.75 -10.57 7.18
N ARG A 32 -16.79 -9.93 7.86
CA ARG A 32 -15.36 -9.99 7.50
C ARG A 32 -14.83 -11.42 7.32
N SER A 33 -15.31 -12.36 8.14
CA SER A 33 -14.96 -13.79 8.07
C SER A 33 -15.36 -14.45 6.75
N LYS A 34 -16.43 -13.99 6.11
CA LYS A 34 -17.03 -14.59 4.91
C LYS A 34 -16.44 -14.07 3.61
N VAL A 35 -15.54 -13.10 3.65
CA VAL A 35 -14.98 -12.49 2.42
C VAL A 35 -14.22 -13.53 1.57
N PHE A 36 -13.49 -14.46 2.18
CA PHE A 36 -12.82 -15.52 1.42
C PHE A 36 -13.78 -16.53 0.78
N GLU A 37 -14.96 -16.74 1.37
CA GLU A 37 -16.01 -17.56 0.76
C GLU A 37 -16.57 -16.86 -0.49
N VAL A 38 -16.78 -15.54 -0.42
CA VAL A 38 -17.17 -14.73 -1.59
C VAL A 38 -16.15 -14.85 -2.72
N LEU A 39 -14.85 -14.69 -2.41
CA LEU A 39 -13.78 -14.79 -3.41
C LEU A 39 -13.67 -16.18 -4.06
N THR A 40 -13.98 -17.23 -3.30
CA THR A 40 -14.03 -18.61 -3.79
C THR A 40 -15.25 -18.84 -4.69
N ARG A 41 -16.40 -18.29 -4.30
CA ARG A 41 -17.68 -18.50 -5.00
C ARG A 41 -17.74 -17.84 -6.38
N TYR A 42 -17.19 -16.64 -6.53
CA TYR A 42 -17.38 -15.83 -7.74
C TYR A 42 -16.20 -15.85 -8.71
N ASP A 43 -15.11 -16.49 -8.34
CA ASP A 43 -13.86 -16.67 -9.12
C ASP A 43 -13.43 -15.53 -10.06
N ALA A 44 -13.50 -14.28 -9.60
CA ALA A 44 -13.04 -13.12 -10.37
C ALA A 44 -11.52 -13.17 -10.63
N SER A 45 -11.05 -12.71 -11.78
CA SER A 45 -9.61 -12.61 -12.10
C SER A 45 -8.91 -11.48 -11.33
N THR A 46 -9.66 -10.42 -11.02
CA THR A 46 -9.15 -9.19 -10.42
C THR A 46 -9.86 -8.90 -9.12
N VAL A 47 -9.09 -8.58 -8.08
CA VAL A 47 -9.60 -8.13 -6.78
C VAL A 47 -9.05 -6.76 -6.47
N VAL A 48 -9.91 -5.86 -6.02
CA VAL A 48 -9.54 -4.51 -5.62
C VAL A 48 -9.93 -4.32 -4.16
N VAL A 49 -9.02 -3.79 -3.36
CA VAL A 49 -9.23 -3.55 -1.94
C VAL A 49 -9.13 -2.05 -1.67
N GLY A 50 -10.13 -1.54 -0.97
CA GLY A 50 -10.13 -0.22 -0.37
C GLY A 50 -8.95 0.01 0.55
N MET A 51 -8.23 1.11 0.36
CA MET A 51 -7.08 1.47 1.17
C MET A 51 -7.25 2.90 1.70
N PRO A 52 -7.66 3.06 2.97
CA PRO A 52 -7.76 4.37 3.57
C PRO A 52 -6.35 4.94 3.79
N LEU A 53 -6.11 6.16 3.34
CA LEU A 53 -4.98 6.99 3.77
C LEU A 53 -5.50 8.08 4.71
N SER A 54 -4.63 8.64 5.54
CA SER A 54 -5.01 9.81 6.35
C SER A 54 -5.30 11.02 5.45
N MET A 55 -5.96 12.05 5.98
CA MET A 55 -6.15 13.31 5.25
C MET A 55 -4.82 13.99 4.87
N SER A 56 -3.77 13.78 5.67
CA SER A 56 -2.41 14.23 5.33
C SER A 56 -1.71 13.36 4.26
N GLY A 57 -2.35 12.27 3.82
CA GLY A 57 -1.80 11.33 2.86
C GLY A 57 -0.79 10.34 3.46
N ARG A 58 -0.68 10.24 4.78
CA ARG A 58 0.21 9.28 5.46
C ARG A 58 -0.47 7.92 5.60
N TYR A 59 0.35 6.88 5.71
CA TYR A 59 -0.11 5.56 6.09
C TYR A 59 -0.59 5.56 7.56
N SER A 60 -1.61 4.78 7.83
CA SER A 60 -2.16 4.55 9.17
C SER A 60 -2.14 3.06 9.50
N ARG A 61 -2.48 2.70 10.75
CA ARG A 61 -2.66 1.29 11.12
C ARG A 61 -3.68 0.59 10.23
N GLN A 62 -4.81 1.25 9.97
CA GLN A 62 -5.86 0.72 9.11
C GLN A 62 -5.38 0.53 7.66
N THR A 63 -4.56 1.45 7.15
CA THR A 63 -3.94 1.30 5.83
C THR A 63 -3.18 -0.02 5.73
N PHE A 64 -2.29 -0.29 6.69
CA PHE A 64 -1.49 -1.52 6.69
C PHE A 64 -2.33 -2.78 6.95
N GLU A 65 -3.43 -2.69 7.69
CA GLU A 65 -4.38 -3.79 7.86
C GLU A 65 -5.08 -4.16 6.52
N CYS A 66 -5.51 -3.17 5.73
CA CYS A 66 -6.07 -3.39 4.40
C CYS A 66 -5.04 -3.99 3.43
N ILE A 67 -3.79 -3.47 3.44
CA ILE A 67 -2.72 -3.99 2.59
C ILE A 67 -2.35 -5.43 2.99
N ALA A 68 -2.31 -5.74 4.28
CA ALA A 68 -2.09 -7.09 4.77
C ALA A 68 -3.20 -8.06 4.34
N PHE A 69 -4.46 -7.59 4.30
CA PHE A 69 -5.58 -8.37 3.78
C PHE A 69 -5.44 -8.62 2.27
N ALA A 70 -5.09 -7.59 1.49
CA ALA A 70 -4.79 -7.72 0.06
C ALA A 70 -3.64 -8.71 -0.21
N GLU A 71 -2.58 -8.69 0.60
CA GLU A 71 -1.48 -9.67 0.54
C GLU A 71 -2.00 -11.11 0.72
N LYS A 72 -2.89 -11.34 1.70
CA LYS A 72 -3.47 -12.68 1.93
C LYS A 72 -4.28 -13.16 0.72
N ILE A 73 -5.06 -12.27 0.09
CA ILE A 73 -5.80 -12.60 -1.14
C ILE A 73 -4.84 -13.01 -2.25
N LYS A 74 -3.82 -12.19 -2.53
CA LYS A 74 -2.84 -12.46 -3.57
C LYS A 74 -2.16 -13.81 -3.36
N LYS A 75 -1.72 -14.12 -2.13
CA LYS A 75 -1.05 -15.38 -1.79
C LYS A 75 -1.98 -16.59 -1.89
N LYS A 76 -3.22 -16.49 -1.39
CA LYS A 76 -4.16 -17.61 -1.34
C LYS A 76 -4.76 -17.95 -2.70
N PHE A 77 -5.09 -16.94 -3.51
CA PHE A 77 -5.84 -17.12 -4.75
C PHE A 77 -5.00 -16.91 -6.02
N ARG A 78 -3.77 -16.39 -5.91
CA ARG A 78 -2.90 -16.07 -7.06
C ARG A 78 -3.56 -15.14 -8.09
N LYS A 79 -4.44 -14.26 -7.63
CA LYS A 79 -5.21 -13.29 -8.43
C LYS A 79 -4.43 -11.99 -8.61
N GLU A 80 -4.82 -11.20 -9.61
CA GLU A 80 -4.38 -9.81 -9.68
C GLU A 80 -5.05 -9.02 -8.56
N VAL A 81 -4.24 -8.36 -7.72
CA VAL A 81 -4.74 -7.58 -6.59
C VAL A 81 -4.27 -6.14 -6.69
N PHE A 82 -5.22 -5.23 -6.53
CA PHE A 82 -5.00 -3.80 -6.53
C PHE A 82 -5.52 -3.16 -5.24
N LEU A 83 -4.97 -2.00 -4.91
CA LEU A 83 -5.41 -1.11 -3.85
C LEU A 83 -5.97 0.16 -4.49
N VAL A 84 -7.03 0.72 -3.91
CA VAL A 84 -7.59 2.02 -4.30
C VAL A 84 -7.57 2.96 -3.09
N ASP A 85 -7.01 4.15 -3.26
CA ASP A 85 -6.99 5.19 -2.22
C ASP A 85 -8.40 5.75 -1.94
N GLU A 86 -8.87 5.63 -0.71
CA GLU A 86 -10.25 5.97 -0.30
C GLU A 86 -10.43 7.31 0.42
N ARG A 87 -9.42 8.19 0.46
CA ARG A 87 -9.44 9.42 1.29
C ARG A 87 -10.69 10.31 1.20
N LEU A 88 -11.43 10.28 0.09
CA LEU A 88 -12.60 11.14 -0.14
C LEU A 88 -13.95 10.44 0.06
N SER A 89 -13.97 9.12 0.27
CA SER A 89 -15.20 8.29 0.27
C SER A 89 -16.00 8.35 1.57
N SER A 90 -15.32 8.36 2.72
CA SER A 90 -15.95 8.15 4.04
C SER A 90 -16.99 9.21 4.45
N ARG A 91 -16.97 10.39 3.82
CA ARG A 91 -17.95 11.46 4.07
C ARG A 91 -19.13 11.45 3.09
N MET A 92 -19.01 10.83 1.92
CA MET A 92 -20.02 10.91 0.86
C MET A 92 -21.30 10.12 1.17
N PHE A 93 -21.19 9.06 1.97
CA PHE A 93 -22.29 8.14 2.26
C PHE A 93 -22.81 8.21 3.70
N GLN A 94 -22.39 9.22 4.48
CA GLN A 94 -22.92 9.41 5.84
C GLN A 94 -24.45 9.59 5.81
N GLY A 95 -25.14 8.91 6.72
CA GLY A 95 -26.61 8.94 6.80
C GLY A 95 -27.35 8.08 5.77
N ARG A 96 -26.64 7.34 4.90
CA ARG A 96 -27.25 6.37 3.99
C ARG A 96 -27.31 4.98 4.61
N GLU A 97 -28.30 4.19 4.19
CA GLU A 97 -28.30 2.76 4.46
C GLU A 97 -27.24 2.04 3.62
N ASN A 98 -26.68 0.93 4.13
CA ASN A 98 -25.69 0.09 3.45
C ASN A 98 -24.42 0.83 2.99
N VAL A 99 -23.86 1.67 3.87
CA VAL A 99 -22.63 2.45 3.62
C VAL A 99 -21.49 1.58 3.07
N ASP A 100 -21.19 0.44 3.71
CA ASP A 100 -20.10 -0.45 3.30
C ASP A 100 -20.27 -0.90 1.83
N GLY A 101 -21.48 -1.28 1.43
CA GLY A 101 -21.78 -1.67 0.05
C GLY A 101 -21.59 -0.53 -0.95
N LEU A 102 -22.01 0.69 -0.58
CA LEU A 102 -21.83 1.88 -1.41
C LEU A 102 -20.35 2.24 -1.58
N SER A 103 -19.56 2.16 -0.51
CA SER A 103 -18.11 2.33 -0.57
C SER A 103 -17.47 1.32 -1.53
N ALA A 104 -17.86 0.04 -1.45
CA ALA A 104 -17.34 -0.99 -2.35
C ALA A 104 -17.70 -0.72 -3.82
N ALA A 105 -18.88 -0.18 -4.09
CA ALA A 105 -19.26 0.25 -5.44
C ALA A 105 -18.40 1.43 -5.93
N GLU A 106 -18.12 2.42 -5.08
CA GLU A 106 -17.24 3.54 -5.42
C GLU A 106 -15.81 3.06 -5.76
N ILE A 107 -15.25 2.15 -4.96
CA ILE A 107 -13.94 1.53 -5.21
C ILE A 107 -13.93 0.87 -6.59
N PHE A 108 -14.99 0.10 -6.89
CA PHE A 108 -15.15 -0.58 -8.18
C PHE A 108 -15.13 0.43 -9.33
N GLU A 109 -15.97 1.46 -9.25
CA GLU A 109 -16.10 2.48 -10.29
C GLU A 109 -14.80 3.25 -10.51
N ARG A 110 -14.11 3.62 -9.43
CA ARG A 110 -12.81 4.30 -9.52
C ARG A 110 -11.75 3.44 -10.18
N PHE A 111 -11.74 2.14 -9.89
CA PHE A 111 -10.82 1.21 -10.54
C PHE A 111 -11.09 1.08 -12.04
N VAL A 112 -12.35 0.89 -12.43
CA VAL A 112 -12.74 0.76 -13.84
C VAL A 112 -12.50 2.06 -14.62
N ALA A 113 -12.72 3.22 -14.00
CA ALA A 113 -12.45 4.52 -14.62
C ALA A 113 -10.95 4.80 -14.84
N HIS A 114 -10.05 3.91 -14.40
CA HIS A 114 -8.60 4.09 -14.45
C HIS A 114 -8.14 5.41 -13.82
N GLY A 115 -8.77 5.77 -12.69
CA GLY A 115 -8.45 6.98 -11.96
C GLY A 115 -7.08 6.97 -11.29
N THR A 116 -6.76 8.04 -10.58
CA THR A 116 -5.54 8.12 -9.77
C THR A 116 -5.68 7.35 -8.44
N GLY A 117 -4.55 7.01 -7.83
CA GLY A 117 -4.53 6.32 -6.54
C GLY A 117 -4.86 4.82 -6.62
N ILE A 118 -4.60 4.20 -7.78
CA ILE A 118 -4.71 2.76 -7.99
C ILE A 118 -3.30 2.16 -7.95
N TYR A 119 -3.09 1.17 -7.08
CA TYR A 119 -1.78 0.54 -6.87
C TYR A 119 -1.87 -0.97 -7.05
N LYS A 120 -1.06 -1.53 -7.94
CA LYS A 120 -0.97 -3.00 -8.10
C LYS A 120 -0.03 -3.57 -7.04
N LEU A 121 -0.40 -4.68 -6.40
CA LEU A 121 0.53 -5.42 -5.53
C LEU A 121 1.60 -6.10 -6.39
N ARG A 122 2.74 -5.44 -6.60
CA ARG A 122 3.89 -5.94 -7.35
C ARG A 122 4.93 -6.57 -6.43
N GLU A 123 5.67 -7.56 -6.94
CA GLU A 123 6.82 -8.09 -6.20
C GLU A 123 7.89 -6.99 -6.02
N PRO A 124 8.63 -7.00 -4.90
CA PRO A 124 9.78 -6.12 -4.72
C PRO A 124 10.86 -6.34 -5.77
N GLU A 125 11.51 -5.25 -6.15
CA GLU A 125 12.69 -5.27 -7.00
C GLU A 125 13.94 -5.43 -6.15
N LYS A 126 14.82 -6.34 -6.56
CA LYS A 126 16.07 -6.59 -5.84
C LYS A 126 17.08 -5.48 -6.09
N VAL A 127 17.82 -5.17 -5.04
CA VAL A 127 19.08 -4.41 -5.10
C VAL A 127 20.25 -5.39 -5.22
N TYR A 128 21.32 -4.97 -5.90
CA TYR A 128 22.55 -5.76 -6.02
C TYR A 128 23.14 -6.09 -4.64
N ASP A 129 23.69 -7.29 -4.50
CA ASP A 129 24.17 -7.78 -3.21
C ASP A 129 25.37 -6.95 -2.72
N GLU A 130 26.23 -6.48 -3.63
CA GLU A 130 27.37 -5.61 -3.30
C GLU A 130 26.91 -4.27 -2.68
N THR A 131 25.80 -3.72 -3.17
CA THR A 131 25.21 -2.50 -2.59
C THR A 131 24.64 -2.77 -1.20
N ILE A 132 23.97 -3.91 -1.00
CA ILE A 132 23.44 -4.30 0.31
C ILE A 132 24.59 -4.42 1.32
N GLU A 133 25.71 -5.05 0.93
CA GLU A 133 26.91 -5.16 1.74
C GLU A 133 27.57 -3.80 2.03
N GLU A 134 27.64 -2.92 1.04
CA GLU A 134 28.13 -1.54 1.23
C GLU A 134 27.29 -0.77 2.25
N VAL A 135 25.96 -0.82 2.13
CA VAL A 135 25.03 -0.14 3.03
C VAL A 135 25.16 -0.66 4.45
N HIS A 136 25.25 -1.99 4.63
CA HIS A 136 25.41 -2.60 5.95
C HIS A 136 26.78 -2.34 6.59
N ARG A 137 27.84 -2.10 5.80
CA ARG A 137 29.15 -1.67 6.32
C ARG A 137 29.17 -0.22 6.82
N CYS A 138 28.28 0.63 6.33
CA CYS A 138 28.19 2.03 6.75
C CYS A 138 27.30 2.16 8.00
N PRO A 139 27.84 2.44 9.21
CA PRO A 139 27.03 2.56 10.42
C PRO A 139 26.14 3.81 10.39
N GLY A 140 25.26 3.92 11.38
CA GLY A 140 24.43 5.11 11.61
C GLY A 140 23.01 5.01 11.05
N LYS A 141 22.30 6.14 11.07
CA LYS A 141 20.92 6.28 10.64
C LYS A 141 20.82 6.20 9.12
N LEU A 142 20.01 5.25 8.65
CA LEU A 142 19.80 4.97 7.23
C LEU A 142 18.44 5.51 6.78
N LEU A 143 18.43 6.16 5.62
CA LEU A 143 17.21 6.37 4.83
C LEU A 143 17.23 5.44 3.61
N ILE A 144 16.20 4.61 3.47
CA ILE A 144 15.92 3.87 2.24
C ILE A 144 14.82 4.65 1.49
N ALA A 145 15.11 5.20 0.33
CA ALA A 145 14.16 6.02 -0.41
C ALA A 145 13.82 5.44 -1.79
N HIS A 146 12.52 5.28 -2.06
CA HIS A 146 11.98 4.79 -3.32
C HIS A 146 12.48 3.40 -3.75
N LEU A 147 12.86 2.57 -2.77
CA LEU A 147 13.30 1.19 -2.96
C LEU A 147 12.31 0.22 -2.32
N SER A 148 12.29 -1.02 -2.81
CA SER A 148 11.37 -2.06 -2.34
C SER A 148 12.08 -3.24 -1.66
N ASP A 149 13.41 -3.31 -1.72
CA ASP A 149 14.18 -4.42 -1.17
C ASP A 149 14.35 -4.32 0.35
N THR A 150 13.58 -5.13 1.08
CA THR A 150 13.63 -5.19 2.55
C THR A 150 14.95 -5.76 3.12
N ARG A 151 15.88 -6.25 2.29
CA ARG A 151 17.21 -6.68 2.76
C ARG A 151 18.11 -5.51 3.19
N LEU A 152 17.76 -4.29 2.78
CA LEU A 152 18.40 -3.05 3.21
C LEU A 152 18.03 -2.66 4.66
N CYS A 153 16.95 -3.21 5.20
CA CYS A 153 16.47 -2.89 6.56
C CYS A 153 17.53 -3.16 7.63
N ARG A 154 17.60 -2.25 8.60
CA ARG A 154 18.34 -2.41 9.87
C ARG A 154 17.66 -1.62 10.99
N GLU A 155 18.12 -1.75 12.22
CA GLU A 155 17.49 -1.17 13.42
C GLU A 155 17.26 0.34 13.31
N ASN A 156 18.27 1.12 12.89
CA ASN A 156 18.17 2.58 12.73
C ASN A 156 17.82 3.00 11.29
N CYS A 157 16.70 2.49 10.78
CA CYS A 157 16.26 2.72 9.41
C CYS A 157 14.92 3.46 9.32
N VAL A 158 14.88 4.51 8.51
CA VAL A 158 13.67 5.19 8.04
C VAL A 158 13.48 4.89 6.57
N VAL A 159 12.24 4.74 6.12
CA VAL A 159 11.91 4.41 4.73
C VAL A 159 11.02 5.50 4.14
N LEU A 160 11.37 6.02 2.97
CA LEU A 160 10.49 6.82 2.12
C LEU A 160 9.95 5.94 1.00
N GLN A 161 8.65 5.62 1.01
CA GLN A 161 8.04 4.73 0.03
C GLN A 161 6.58 5.08 -0.27
N GLU A 162 6.33 5.53 -1.50
CA GLU A 162 5.02 5.94 -2.02
C GLU A 162 4.14 4.76 -2.42
N GLU A 163 4.74 3.63 -2.81
CA GLU A 163 4.04 2.41 -3.21
C GLU A 163 3.55 1.65 -1.96
N PRO A 164 2.24 1.54 -1.72
CA PRO A 164 1.72 1.08 -0.43
C PRO A 164 2.11 -0.35 -0.08
N TYR A 165 2.18 -1.24 -1.06
CA TYR A 165 2.56 -2.62 -0.79
C TYR A 165 4.04 -2.73 -0.40
N HIS A 166 4.92 -1.97 -1.05
CA HIS A 166 6.34 -1.94 -0.68
C HIS A 166 6.52 -1.30 0.71
N ALA A 167 5.82 -0.20 0.98
CA ALA A 167 5.79 0.43 2.31
C ALA A 167 5.35 -0.56 3.40
N TYR A 168 4.30 -1.33 3.15
CA TYR A 168 3.83 -2.37 4.06
C TYR A 168 4.90 -3.44 4.35
N LEU A 169 5.68 -3.84 3.34
CA LEU A 169 6.74 -4.84 3.53
C LEU A 169 7.86 -4.33 4.46
N PHE A 170 8.24 -3.05 4.35
CA PHE A 170 9.15 -2.41 5.30
C PHE A 170 8.55 -2.28 6.70
N HIS A 171 7.29 -1.84 6.79
CA HIS A 171 6.59 -1.74 8.07
C HIS A 171 6.53 -3.11 8.79
N LYS A 172 6.30 -4.19 8.05
CA LYS A 172 6.32 -5.57 8.55
C LYS A 172 7.68 -6.02 9.09
N ARG A 173 8.78 -5.38 8.66
CA ARG A 173 10.13 -5.58 9.20
C ARG A 173 10.43 -4.71 10.42
N GLY A 174 9.46 -3.92 10.88
CA GLY A 174 9.61 -3.00 12.01
C GLY A 174 10.19 -1.63 11.65
N CYS A 175 10.36 -1.32 10.36
CA CYS A 175 10.85 -0.01 9.95
C CYS A 175 9.77 1.06 10.08
N HIS A 176 10.19 2.28 10.41
CA HIS A 176 9.36 3.47 10.25
C HIS A 176 9.26 3.82 8.76
N VAL A 177 8.04 4.06 8.28
CA VAL A 177 7.79 4.34 6.86
C VAL A 177 7.03 5.65 6.71
N GLU A 178 7.59 6.57 5.94
CA GLU A 178 6.90 7.76 5.44
C GLU A 178 6.55 7.59 3.97
N ARG A 179 5.45 8.22 3.58
CA ARG A 179 4.99 8.26 2.19
C ARG A 179 5.45 9.53 1.45
N ASP A 180 5.81 10.57 2.18
CA ASP A 180 6.05 11.91 1.63
C ASP A 180 7.29 12.52 2.27
N GLU A 181 8.19 13.03 1.43
CA GLU A 181 9.48 13.58 1.82
C GLU A 181 9.38 14.73 2.82
N ARG A 182 8.27 15.47 2.86
CA ARG A 182 8.06 16.61 3.77
C ARG A 182 8.07 16.19 5.23
N PHE A 183 7.80 14.91 5.51
CA PHE A 183 7.84 14.36 6.87
C PHE A 183 9.22 13.79 7.23
N LEU A 184 10.23 13.89 6.36
CA LEU A 184 11.58 13.39 6.67
C LEU A 184 12.39 14.32 7.57
N GLU A 185 12.06 15.63 7.64
CA GLU A 185 12.79 16.58 8.49
C GLU A 185 12.84 16.15 9.95
N GLN A 186 11.76 15.57 10.49
CA GLN A 186 11.71 15.07 11.87
C GLN A 186 12.65 13.89 12.15
N PHE A 187 13.14 13.23 11.09
CA PHE A 187 14.07 12.11 11.17
C PHE A 187 15.48 12.46 10.72
N ALA A 188 15.68 13.59 10.07
CA ALA A 188 17.00 14.05 9.70
C ALA A 188 17.84 14.41 10.96
N PRO A 189 19.18 14.42 10.85
CA PRO A 189 19.96 14.05 9.68
C PRO A 189 20.21 12.54 9.57
N PHE A 190 20.52 12.08 8.36
CA PHE A 190 20.90 10.69 8.05
C PHE A 190 22.41 10.56 7.82
N ASP A 191 22.98 9.44 8.24
CA ASP A 191 24.36 9.07 7.97
C ASP A 191 24.53 8.54 6.55
N ILE A 192 23.53 7.79 6.08
CA ILE A 192 23.49 7.19 4.76
C ILE A 192 22.08 7.28 4.18
N ILE A 193 22.00 7.65 2.90
CA ILE A 193 20.76 7.61 2.11
C ILE A 193 21.01 6.69 0.92
N VAL A 194 20.09 5.74 0.70
CA VAL A 194 20.12 4.82 -0.44
C VAL A 194 18.88 5.04 -1.26
N THR A 195 19.04 5.33 -2.56
CA THR A 195 17.94 5.74 -3.43
C THR A 195 18.21 5.36 -4.88
N ARG A 196 17.13 5.21 -5.67
CA ARG A 196 17.18 5.15 -7.14
C ARG A 196 16.91 6.50 -7.81
N ARG A 197 16.54 7.52 -7.03
CA ARG A 197 16.19 8.86 -7.51
C ARG A 197 17.09 9.89 -6.83
N GLY A 198 17.80 10.68 -7.63
CA GLY A 198 18.79 11.64 -7.14
C GLY A 198 18.31 13.09 -7.17
N SER A 199 18.55 13.80 -6.05
CA SER A 199 19.16 15.15 -5.91
C SER A 199 18.63 15.86 -4.65
N ASN A 200 17.32 15.86 -4.41
CA ASN A 200 16.74 16.63 -3.29
C ASN A 200 16.89 16.00 -1.90
N LEU A 201 17.28 14.73 -1.81
CA LEU A 201 17.41 14.04 -0.52
C LEU A 201 18.73 14.38 0.20
N GLU A 202 19.71 14.96 -0.48
CA GLU A 202 21.01 15.33 0.10
C GLU A 202 20.88 16.32 1.26
N ARG A 203 19.84 17.17 1.25
CA ARG A 203 19.53 18.11 2.35
C ARG A 203 19.26 17.41 3.68
N PHE A 204 18.91 16.13 3.65
CA PHE A 204 18.66 15.33 4.86
C PHE A 204 19.92 14.58 5.32
N LEU A 205 21.04 14.63 4.59
CA LEU A 205 22.31 14.06 5.04
C LEU A 205 22.95 14.94 6.11
N LYS A 206 23.61 14.29 7.06
CA LYS A 206 24.56 14.98 7.94
C LYS A 206 25.77 15.46 7.13
N SER A 207 26.53 16.41 7.68
CA SER A 207 27.84 16.76 7.12
C SER A 207 28.76 15.52 7.04
N GLY A 208 29.30 15.24 5.85
CA GLY A 208 30.08 14.04 5.57
C GLY A 208 29.27 12.74 5.46
N GLY A 209 27.94 12.82 5.38
CA GLY A 209 27.06 11.69 5.11
C GLY A 209 27.22 11.14 3.69
N ARG A 210 26.77 9.89 3.48
CA ARG A 210 26.93 9.18 2.21
C ARG A 210 25.60 9.04 1.47
N MET A 211 25.59 9.40 0.18
CA MET A 211 24.51 9.05 -0.74
C MET A 211 24.93 7.83 -1.57
N VAL A 212 24.06 6.82 -1.66
CA VAL A 212 24.24 5.64 -2.52
C VAL A 212 23.11 5.67 -3.55
N CYS A 213 23.46 5.98 -4.79
CA CYS A 213 22.53 6.01 -5.93
C CYS A 213 22.63 4.70 -6.72
N LEU A 214 21.48 4.05 -6.92
CA LEU A 214 21.31 2.78 -7.64
C LEU A 214 20.83 2.95 -9.07
#